data_AF-A0A135YY04-F1
#
_entry.id   AF-A0A135YY04-F1
#
_cell.length_a   1.000
_cell.length_b   1.000
_cell.length_c   1.000
_cell.angle_alpha   90.00
_cell.angle_beta   90.00
_cell.angle_gamma   90.00
#
_symmetry.space_group_name_H-M   'P 1'
#
loop_
_entity.id
_entity.type
_entity.pdbx_description
1 polymer ?
#
loop_
_entity_poly.entity_id
_entity_poly.type
_entity_poly.pdbx_seq_one_letter_code
_entity_poly.pdbx_strand_id
1 'polypeptide(L)'
;MSNETFLIPIRQNNDLSDIALNELRMDLDEHALHQRYYTDIAYLAGNSRKYSLNSVQTVASPLIGKKILFLGSSVTFGFGALGESFVDYLWKRDGVAAIKDAENGTTLVDEDTYKTNDSYVARFREELTESQPDVFVLQLSTNDANQNKKLGKITNQNFDTKTITGALEYMISTAQARWKCPILIYTNPYFANPLYKQMVERVHELAQKCQLRQV
;
A
#
# COMPACT_ATOMS: atom_id res chain seq x y z
N MET A 1 -19.02 -21.16 8.09
CA MET A 1 -17.66 -21.54 8.53
C MET A 1 -17.02 -20.30 9.12
N SER A 2 -16.38 -20.36 10.29
CA SER A 2 -15.71 -19.17 10.84
C SER A 2 -14.46 -18.82 10.01
N ASN A 3 -14.04 -17.56 10.05
CA ASN A 3 -12.79 -17.11 9.41
C ASN A 3 -11.60 -17.96 9.89
N GLU A 4 -11.56 -18.33 11.18
CA GLU A 4 -10.57 -19.25 11.74
C GLU A 4 -10.55 -20.62 11.04
N THR A 5 -11.70 -21.28 10.91
CA THR A 5 -11.75 -22.60 10.27
C THR A 5 -11.41 -22.53 8.79
N PHE A 6 -11.78 -21.44 8.11
CA PHE A 6 -11.48 -21.20 6.70
C PHE A 6 -9.98 -21.03 6.44
N LEU A 7 -9.27 -20.31 7.31
CA LEU A 7 -7.86 -19.99 7.08
C LEU A 7 -6.89 -21.12 7.41
N ILE A 8 -7.29 -22.13 8.21
CA ILE A 8 -6.45 -23.30 8.55
C ILE A 8 -5.81 -23.96 7.32
N PRO A 9 -6.57 -24.42 6.30
CA PRO A 9 -5.98 -25.08 5.13
C PRO A 9 -5.06 -24.15 4.34
N ILE A 10 -5.39 -22.87 4.18
CA ILE A 10 -4.54 -21.91 3.45
C ILE A 10 -3.23 -21.70 4.21
N ARG A 11 -3.30 -21.45 5.52
CA ARG A 11 -2.11 -21.32 6.37
C ARG A 11 -1.20 -22.54 6.23
N GLN A 12 -1.76 -23.73 6.34
CA GLN A 12 -1.00 -24.96 6.26
C GLN A 12 -0.42 -25.17 4.86
N ASN A 13 -1.19 -24.99 3.79
CA ASN A 13 -0.78 -25.29 2.42
C ASN A 13 0.23 -24.30 1.85
N ASN A 14 0.12 -23.03 2.24
CA ASN A 14 0.95 -21.93 1.74
C ASN A 14 2.07 -21.54 2.71
N ASP A 15 2.13 -22.17 3.90
CA ASP A 15 3.07 -21.83 4.97
C ASP A 15 2.95 -20.35 5.38
N LEU A 16 1.73 -19.82 5.49
CA LEU A 16 1.54 -18.40 5.77
C LEU A 16 2.15 -18.01 7.12
N SER A 17 2.82 -16.85 7.15
CA SER A 17 3.28 -16.24 8.38
C SER A 17 2.12 -15.82 9.29
N ASP A 18 2.40 -15.67 10.59
CA ASP A 18 1.39 -15.22 11.55
C ASP A 18 0.87 -13.81 11.26
N ILE A 19 1.72 -12.95 10.68
CA ILE A 19 1.33 -11.60 10.27
C ILE A 19 0.33 -11.68 9.12
N ALA A 20 0.67 -12.42 8.05
CA ALA A 20 -0.23 -12.61 6.92
C ALA A 20 -1.57 -13.22 7.35
N LEU A 21 -1.54 -14.20 8.25
CA LEU A 21 -2.75 -14.79 8.80
C LEU A 21 -3.63 -13.76 9.53
N ASN A 22 -3.02 -12.86 10.30
CA ASN A 22 -3.77 -11.79 10.99
C ASN A 22 -4.32 -10.76 10.00
N GLU A 23 -3.57 -10.38 8.97
CA GLU A 23 -4.03 -9.48 7.90
C GLU A 23 -5.25 -10.06 7.19
N LEU A 24 -5.20 -11.35 6.81
CA LEU A 24 -6.33 -12.03 6.19
C LEU A 24 -7.54 -12.13 7.14
N ARG A 25 -7.33 -12.33 8.44
CA ARG A 25 -8.43 -12.33 9.43
C ARG A 25 -9.11 -10.97 9.47
N MET A 26 -8.34 -9.90 9.62
CA MET A 26 -8.87 -8.53 9.70
C MET A 26 -9.63 -8.16 8.43
N ASP A 27 -9.07 -8.45 7.26
CA ASP A 27 -9.77 -8.22 5.98
C ASP A 27 -11.05 -9.05 5.88
N LEU A 28 -11.06 -10.32 6.31
CA LEU A 28 -12.26 -11.16 6.26
C LEU A 28 -13.34 -10.77 7.28
N ASP A 29 -12.97 -10.11 8.37
CA ASP A 29 -13.93 -9.58 9.34
C ASP A 29 -14.70 -8.39 8.75
N GLU A 30 -14.06 -7.57 7.91
CA GLU A 30 -14.70 -6.47 7.19
C GLU A 30 -15.33 -6.90 5.86
N HIS A 31 -14.70 -7.85 5.15
CA HIS A 31 -15.01 -8.24 3.78
C HIS A 31 -15.16 -9.76 3.64
N ALA A 32 -16.14 -10.34 4.32
CA ALA A 32 -16.34 -11.80 4.39
C ALA A 32 -16.40 -12.52 3.03
N LEU A 33 -16.77 -11.84 1.94
CA LEU A 33 -16.82 -12.42 0.59
C LEU A 33 -15.43 -12.63 -0.04
N HIS A 34 -14.36 -12.06 0.51
CA HIS A 34 -12.99 -12.30 0.06
C HIS A 34 -12.53 -13.75 0.31
N GLN A 35 -13.24 -14.55 1.12
CA GLN A 35 -12.95 -15.98 1.28
C GLN A 35 -12.84 -16.71 -0.07
N ARG A 36 -13.75 -16.40 -1.02
CA ARG A 36 -13.72 -17.01 -2.35
C ARG A 36 -12.44 -16.61 -3.11
N TYR A 37 -12.09 -15.33 -3.04
CA TYR A 37 -10.88 -14.83 -3.68
C TYR A 37 -9.62 -15.50 -3.12
N TYR A 38 -9.49 -15.56 -1.79
CA TYR A 38 -8.34 -16.22 -1.15
C TYR A 38 -8.25 -17.71 -1.48
N THR A 39 -9.39 -18.39 -1.61
CA THR A 39 -9.42 -19.78 -2.08
C THR A 39 -8.82 -19.90 -3.49
N ASP A 40 -9.23 -19.02 -4.41
CA ASP A 40 -8.78 -19.07 -5.80
C ASP A 40 -7.29 -18.75 -5.92
N ILE A 41 -6.81 -17.71 -5.21
CA ILE A 41 -5.41 -17.29 -5.33
C ILE A 41 -4.43 -18.17 -4.56
N ALA A 42 -4.87 -18.93 -3.54
CA ALA A 42 -4.00 -19.79 -2.75
C ALA A 42 -3.31 -20.89 -3.58
N TYR A 43 -3.91 -21.31 -4.69
CA TYR A 43 -3.32 -22.32 -5.58
C TYR A 43 -2.43 -21.74 -6.69
N LEU A 44 -2.34 -20.41 -6.80
CA LEU A 44 -1.46 -19.78 -7.78
C LEU A 44 0.01 -19.99 -7.39
N ALA A 45 0.86 -20.19 -8.40
CA ALA A 45 2.28 -20.50 -8.20
C ALA A 45 3.03 -19.44 -7.35
N GLY A 46 2.61 -18.17 -7.46
CA GLY A 46 3.16 -17.05 -6.68
C GLY A 46 2.89 -17.14 -5.18
N ASN A 47 1.87 -17.90 -4.75
CA ASN A 47 1.53 -18.13 -3.35
C ASN A 47 2.09 -19.45 -2.81
N SER A 48 2.97 -20.13 -3.54
CA SER A 48 3.58 -21.37 -3.06
C SER A 48 4.49 -21.14 -1.84
N ARG A 49 4.62 -22.15 -0.97
CA ARG A 49 5.40 -22.10 0.28
C ARG A 49 6.82 -21.56 0.17
N LYS A 50 7.48 -21.72 -0.99
CA LYS A 50 8.85 -21.21 -1.20
C LYS A 50 8.95 -19.68 -1.20
N TYR A 51 7.82 -18.99 -1.33
CA TYR A 51 7.70 -17.54 -1.21
C TYR A 51 7.10 -17.12 0.15
N SER A 52 6.92 -18.06 1.08
CA SER A 52 6.46 -17.72 2.41
C SER A 52 7.48 -16.86 3.14
N LEU A 53 6.99 -15.86 3.86
CA LEU A 53 7.79 -15.05 4.77
C LEU A 53 8.45 -15.88 5.91
N ASN A 54 7.90 -17.04 6.27
CA ASN A 54 8.49 -17.95 7.26
C ASN A 54 9.86 -18.49 6.81
N SER A 55 10.07 -18.60 5.49
CA SER A 55 11.34 -19.05 4.90
C SER A 55 12.40 -17.94 4.81
N VAL A 56 12.02 -16.69 5.06
CA VAL A 56 12.89 -15.52 4.89
C VAL A 56 13.80 -15.33 6.11
N GLN A 57 15.10 -15.29 5.85
CA GLN A 57 16.11 -14.99 6.85
C GLN A 57 16.39 -13.50 6.91
N THR A 58 16.58 -12.98 8.12
CA THR A 58 17.08 -11.63 8.34
C THR A 58 18.56 -11.55 7.95
N VAL A 59 18.94 -10.48 7.28
CA VAL A 59 20.31 -10.21 6.86
C VAL A 59 20.84 -8.94 7.51
N ALA A 60 22.16 -8.77 7.57
CA ALA A 60 22.75 -7.50 7.94
C ALA A 60 22.40 -6.45 6.87
N SER A 61 21.51 -5.52 7.22
CA SER A 61 20.98 -4.50 6.31
C SER A 61 21.16 -3.11 6.91
N PRO A 62 21.49 -2.08 6.11
CA PRO A 62 21.52 -0.69 6.58
C PRO A 62 20.12 -0.17 6.97
N LEU A 63 19.06 -0.92 6.65
CA LEU A 63 17.68 -0.56 6.97
C LEU A 63 17.20 -1.07 8.33
N ILE A 64 18.03 -1.83 9.06
CA ILE A 64 17.66 -2.35 10.39
C ILE A 64 17.23 -1.20 11.31
N GLY A 65 16.03 -1.31 11.86
CA GLY A 65 15.45 -0.34 12.80
C GLY A 65 14.96 0.96 12.15
N LYS A 66 15.10 1.13 10.82
CA LYS A 66 14.58 2.30 10.12
C LYS A 66 13.06 2.30 10.12
N LYS A 67 12.47 3.40 10.57
CA LYS A 67 11.02 3.59 10.62
C LYS A 67 10.53 4.04 9.25
N ILE A 68 9.80 3.17 8.56
CA ILE A 68 9.28 3.47 7.23
C ILE A 68 7.76 3.39 7.26
N LEU A 69 7.11 4.51 6.92
CA LEU A 69 5.66 4.58 6.76
C LEU A 69 5.29 4.17 5.35
N PHE A 70 4.42 3.17 5.22
CA PHE A 70 3.88 2.72 3.95
C PHE A 70 2.39 3.03 3.90
N LEU A 71 1.97 3.86 2.95
CA LEU A 71 0.57 4.13 2.67
C LEU A 71 0.21 3.56 1.29
N GLY A 72 -0.79 2.69 1.25
CA GLY A 72 -1.25 2.15 -0.02
C GLY A 72 -2.57 1.42 0.01
N SER A 73 -2.73 0.48 -0.92
CA SER A 73 -3.93 -0.33 -1.11
C SER A 73 -3.53 -1.79 -1.27
N SER A 74 -4.20 -2.54 -2.15
CA SER A 74 -4.08 -3.99 -2.32
C SER A 74 -2.66 -4.50 -2.52
N VAL A 75 -1.79 -3.73 -3.17
CA VAL A 75 -0.38 -4.10 -3.39
C VAL A 75 0.44 -3.96 -2.11
N THR A 76 0.29 -2.86 -1.37
CA THR A 76 0.93 -2.70 -0.04
C THR A 76 0.40 -3.70 0.97
N PHE A 77 -0.91 -3.98 0.93
CA PHE A 77 -1.57 -4.97 1.79
C PHE A 77 -1.07 -6.39 1.50
N GLY A 78 -0.76 -6.70 0.24
CA GLY A 78 -0.43 -8.07 -0.18
C GLY A 78 -1.67 -8.89 -0.55
N PHE A 79 -2.73 -8.26 -1.07
CA PHE A 79 -4.04 -8.89 -1.33
C PHE A 79 -3.91 -10.10 -2.26
N GLY A 80 -3.16 -9.94 -3.36
CA GLY A 80 -2.87 -11.02 -4.30
C GLY A 80 -1.83 -12.04 -3.81
N ALA A 81 -1.19 -11.76 -2.68
CA ALA A 81 -0.11 -12.52 -2.08
C ALA A 81 -0.48 -13.07 -0.68
N LEU A 82 -1.78 -13.29 -0.44
CA LEU A 82 -2.31 -13.81 0.81
C LEU A 82 -1.85 -13.03 2.08
N GLY A 83 -1.72 -11.71 1.96
CA GLY A 83 -1.31 -10.83 3.05
C GLY A 83 0.22 -10.71 3.24
N GLU A 84 1.03 -11.31 2.37
CA GLU A 84 2.50 -11.17 2.38
C GLU A 84 2.96 -10.23 1.26
N SER A 85 3.16 -8.95 1.59
CA SER A 85 3.61 -7.94 0.65
C SER A 85 5.13 -7.72 0.71
N PHE A 86 5.65 -6.91 -0.21
CA PHE A 86 7.06 -6.50 -0.18
C PHE A 86 7.43 -5.77 1.12
N VAL A 87 6.46 -5.14 1.81
CA VAL A 87 6.67 -4.48 3.10
C VAL A 87 7.04 -5.49 4.17
N ASP A 88 6.33 -6.61 4.21
CA ASP A 88 6.58 -7.68 5.18
C ASP A 88 7.95 -8.33 4.92
N TYR A 89 8.35 -8.43 3.65
CA TYR A 89 9.71 -8.83 3.27
C TYR A 89 10.79 -7.85 3.76
N LEU A 90 10.59 -6.54 3.60
CA LEU A 90 11.53 -5.53 4.12
C LEU A 90 11.62 -5.57 5.65
N TRP A 91 10.50 -5.80 6.34
CA TRP A 91 10.49 -6.01 7.79
C TRP A 91 11.31 -7.25 8.18
N LYS A 92 11.01 -8.41 7.57
CA LYS A 92 11.62 -9.69 7.95
C LYS A 92 13.08 -9.81 7.55
N ARG A 93 13.39 -9.45 6.30
CA ARG A 93 14.72 -9.62 5.70
C ARG A 93 15.66 -8.50 6.13
N ASP A 94 15.20 -7.26 6.04
CA ASP A 94 16.03 -6.06 6.20
C ASP A 94 15.86 -5.39 7.58
N GLY A 95 14.99 -5.91 8.44
CA GLY A 95 14.80 -5.43 9.80
C GLY A 95 14.16 -4.04 9.89
N VAL A 96 13.44 -3.60 8.84
CA VAL A 96 12.73 -2.33 8.81
C VAL A 96 11.67 -2.31 9.92
N ALA A 97 11.59 -1.22 10.68
CA ALA A 97 10.46 -0.93 11.56
C ALA A 97 9.29 -0.41 10.70
N ALA A 98 8.62 -1.33 9.99
CA ALA A 98 7.58 -1.01 9.04
C ALA A 98 6.29 -0.60 9.75
N ILE A 99 5.73 0.54 9.33
CA ILE A 99 4.41 1.02 9.74
C ILE A 99 3.54 1.00 8.48
N LYS A 100 2.68 0.00 8.37
CA LYS A 100 1.95 -0.35 7.16
C LYS A 100 0.48 0.03 7.31
N ASP A 101 0.02 0.96 6.49
CA ASP A 101 -1.38 1.38 6.39
C ASP A 101 -1.86 1.13 4.95
N ALA A 102 -2.64 0.06 4.77
CA ALA A 102 -3.02 -0.41 3.45
C ALA A 102 -4.41 -1.03 3.46
N GLU A 103 -5.30 -0.49 2.63
CA GLU A 103 -6.69 -0.94 2.52
C GLU A 103 -7.01 -1.31 1.07
N ASN A 104 -7.46 -2.54 0.84
CA ASN A 104 -7.75 -3.06 -0.50
C ASN A 104 -8.76 -2.15 -1.24
N GLY A 105 -8.63 -2.02 -2.56
CA GLY A 105 -9.57 -1.26 -3.41
C GLY A 105 -9.66 0.27 -3.24
N THR A 106 -9.07 0.85 -2.20
CA THR A 106 -9.14 2.30 -1.92
C THR A 106 -8.37 3.17 -2.91
N THR A 107 -8.75 4.46 -2.99
CA THR A 107 -8.20 5.44 -3.94
C THR A 107 -7.37 6.55 -3.29
N LEU A 108 -6.52 7.21 -4.09
CA LEU A 108 -5.81 8.44 -3.72
C LEU A 108 -6.79 9.57 -3.48
N VAL A 109 -7.72 9.76 -4.43
CA VAL A 109 -8.77 10.76 -4.34
C VAL A 109 -9.56 10.58 -3.04
N ASP A 110 -9.83 11.71 -2.39
CA ASP A 110 -10.48 11.78 -1.07
C ASP A 110 -11.98 11.48 -1.18
N GLU A 111 -12.32 10.24 -1.54
CA GLU A 111 -13.67 9.73 -1.67
C GLU A 111 -13.74 8.34 -1.01
N ASP A 112 -14.79 8.12 -0.22
CA ASP A 112 -15.02 6.84 0.44
C ASP A 112 -15.24 5.72 -0.59
N THR A 113 -14.63 4.56 -0.35
CA THR A 113 -14.76 3.37 -1.21
C THR A 113 -15.67 2.32 -0.59
N TYR A 114 -15.39 1.92 0.65
CA TYR A 114 -16.09 0.89 1.41
C TYR A 114 -16.65 1.45 2.73
N LYS A 115 -15.83 2.22 3.45
CA LYS A 115 -16.17 2.84 4.73
C LYS A 115 -15.82 4.32 4.70
N THR A 116 -16.45 5.07 5.60
CA THR A 116 -16.13 6.49 5.80
C THR A 116 -14.64 6.63 6.10
N ASN A 117 -13.96 7.56 5.41
CA ASN A 117 -12.56 7.90 5.62
C ASN A 117 -11.53 6.81 5.26
N ASP A 118 -11.83 5.95 4.27
CA ASP A 118 -10.88 4.90 3.82
C ASP A 118 -9.97 5.30 2.63
N SER A 119 -10.17 6.50 2.07
CA SER A 119 -9.27 7.04 1.05
C SER A 119 -7.84 7.19 1.59
N TYR A 120 -6.87 7.27 0.69
CA TYR A 120 -5.48 7.50 1.11
C TYR A 120 -5.34 8.84 1.82
N VAL A 121 -6.02 9.88 1.33
CA VAL A 121 -5.97 11.22 1.92
C VAL A 121 -6.60 11.23 3.32
N ALA A 122 -7.67 10.46 3.53
CA ALA A 122 -8.29 10.30 4.84
C ALA A 122 -7.37 9.52 5.80
N ARG A 123 -6.89 8.34 5.42
CA ARG A 123 -5.96 7.53 6.24
C ARG A 123 -4.64 8.25 6.52
N PHE A 124 -4.12 9.01 5.56
CA PHE A 124 -2.96 9.88 5.76
C PHE A 124 -3.16 10.91 6.87
N ARG A 125 -4.38 11.46 7.00
CA ARG A 125 -4.74 12.45 8.02
C ARG A 125 -4.96 11.81 9.39
N GLU A 126 -5.63 10.66 9.43
CA GLU A 126 -6.21 10.10 10.64
C GLU A 126 -5.35 8.99 11.27
N GLU A 127 -4.74 8.14 10.45
CA GLU A 127 -4.11 6.88 10.91
C GLU A 127 -2.58 6.95 11.00
N LEU A 128 -1.93 7.81 10.20
CA LEU A 128 -0.48 7.96 10.22
C LEU A 128 -0.01 8.82 11.40
N THR A 129 0.14 8.18 12.56
CA THR A 129 0.47 8.82 13.86
C THR A 129 1.96 8.97 14.14
N GLU A 130 2.85 8.23 13.45
CA GLU A 130 4.31 8.39 13.64
C GLU A 130 4.76 9.82 13.31
N SER A 131 5.54 10.39 14.21
CA SER A 131 5.93 11.79 14.18
C SER A 131 7.29 12.02 13.51
N GLN A 132 8.16 10.99 13.49
CA GLN A 132 9.51 11.07 12.95
C GLN A 132 9.88 9.78 12.18
N PRO A 133 9.21 9.52 11.04
CA PRO A 133 9.62 8.44 10.14
C PRO A 133 10.97 8.77 9.49
N ASP A 134 11.78 7.75 9.19
CA ASP A 134 12.98 7.90 8.37
C ASP A 134 12.62 8.09 6.89
N VAL A 135 11.54 7.47 6.41
CA VAL A 135 11.03 7.56 5.02
C VAL A 135 9.51 7.42 5.00
N PHE A 136 8.84 8.16 4.11
CA PHE A 136 7.45 7.93 3.73
C PHE A 136 7.36 7.30 2.34
N VAL A 137 6.67 6.17 2.23
CA VAL A 137 6.47 5.40 1.00
C VAL A 137 4.99 5.41 0.64
N LEU A 138 4.68 5.87 -0.56
CA LEU A 138 3.32 6.02 -1.08
C LEU A 138 3.12 5.16 -2.33
N GLN A 139 2.08 4.35 -2.34
CA GLN A 139 1.65 3.63 -3.54
C GLN A 139 0.91 4.56 -4.51
N LEU A 140 1.27 4.54 -5.80
CA LEU A 140 0.42 5.10 -6.86
C LEU A 140 -0.76 4.15 -7.14
N SER A 141 -1.96 4.55 -6.72
CA SER A 141 -3.17 3.74 -6.79
C SER A 141 -3.57 3.37 -8.22
N THR A 142 -3.72 2.07 -8.49
CA THR A 142 -4.33 1.56 -9.72
C THR A 142 -5.86 1.68 -9.70
N ASN A 143 -6.46 1.80 -8.51
CA ASN A 143 -7.90 1.92 -8.34
C ASN A 143 -8.43 3.25 -8.89
N ASP A 144 -7.68 4.34 -8.73
CA ASP A 144 -8.04 5.64 -9.32
C ASP A 144 -8.15 5.54 -10.84
N ALA A 145 -7.23 4.80 -11.48
CA ALA A 145 -7.25 4.58 -12.91
C ALA A 145 -8.40 3.65 -13.34
N ASN A 146 -8.68 2.59 -12.58
CA ASN A 146 -9.78 1.67 -12.84
C ASN A 146 -11.15 2.32 -12.68
N GLN A 147 -11.28 3.22 -11.71
CA GLN A 147 -12.51 3.97 -11.43
C GLN A 147 -12.61 5.27 -12.24
N ASN A 148 -11.66 5.50 -13.17
CA ASN A 148 -11.61 6.68 -14.04
C ASN A 148 -11.70 8.01 -13.26
N LYS A 149 -11.00 8.09 -12.12
CA LYS A 149 -10.95 9.31 -11.30
C LYS A 149 -10.31 10.45 -12.09
N LYS A 150 -10.72 11.68 -11.77
CA LYS A 150 -10.22 12.87 -12.48
C LYS A 150 -8.74 13.08 -12.19
N LEU A 151 -7.92 13.19 -13.24
CA LEU A 151 -6.47 13.45 -13.10
C LEU A 151 -6.19 14.77 -12.36
N GLY A 152 -6.91 15.84 -12.66
CA GLY A 152 -6.67 17.16 -12.09
C GLY A 152 -5.49 17.90 -12.71
N LYS A 153 -5.16 19.06 -12.15
CA LYS A 153 -4.09 19.96 -12.62
C LYS A 153 -3.10 20.21 -11.48
N ILE A 154 -1.85 20.46 -11.84
CA ILE A 154 -0.80 20.89 -10.90
C ILE A 154 -1.12 22.32 -10.43
N THR A 155 -1.03 22.58 -9.13
CA THR A 155 -1.33 23.89 -8.52
C THR A 155 -0.32 24.24 -7.43
N ASN A 156 -0.06 25.51 -7.13
CA ASN A 156 0.91 25.84 -6.07
C ASN A 156 0.32 25.73 -4.65
N GLN A 157 -1.00 25.80 -4.53
CA GLN A 157 -1.75 25.85 -3.28
C GLN A 157 -3.21 25.47 -3.55
N ASN A 158 -4.00 25.26 -2.48
CA ASN A 158 -5.41 24.87 -2.56
C ASN A 158 -5.61 23.58 -3.37
N PHE A 159 -4.88 22.54 -2.99
CA PHE A 159 -4.91 21.25 -3.66
C PHE A 159 -6.32 20.63 -3.61
N ASP A 160 -6.90 20.35 -4.77
CA ASP A 160 -8.21 19.70 -4.88
C ASP A 160 -8.06 18.19 -4.65
N THR A 161 -8.28 17.76 -3.40
CA THR A 161 -8.19 16.34 -2.99
C THR A 161 -9.23 15.44 -3.65
N LYS A 162 -10.21 16.01 -4.37
CA LYS A 162 -11.15 15.26 -5.21
C LYS A 162 -10.58 14.90 -6.59
N THR A 163 -9.32 15.25 -6.85
CA THR A 163 -8.56 14.84 -8.06
C THR A 163 -7.28 14.11 -7.68
N ILE A 164 -6.82 13.23 -8.57
CA ILE A 164 -5.60 12.44 -8.35
C ILE A 164 -4.40 13.35 -8.04
N THR A 165 -4.26 14.44 -8.82
CA THR A 165 -3.14 15.38 -8.64
C THR A 165 -3.23 16.15 -7.36
N GLY A 166 -4.41 16.69 -7.01
CA GLY A 166 -4.54 17.44 -5.76
C GLY A 166 -4.40 16.54 -4.53
N ALA A 167 -4.84 15.28 -4.59
CA ALA A 167 -4.58 14.30 -3.53
C ALA A 167 -3.08 14.03 -3.34
N LEU A 168 -2.33 13.81 -4.43
CA LEU A 168 -0.88 13.64 -4.39
C LEU A 168 -0.17 14.90 -3.87
N GLU A 169 -0.50 16.08 -4.39
CA GLU A 169 0.09 17.35 -3.95
C GLU A 169 -0.17 17.61 -2.46
N TYR A 170 -1.39 17.33 -1.99
CA TYR A 170 -1.75 17.44 -0.59
C TYR A 170 -0.89 16.54 0.31
N MET A 171 -0.83 15.24 0.02
CA MET A 171 -0.06 14.30 0.84
C MET A 171 1.44 14.59 0.79
N ILE A 172 2.01 14.88 -0.39
CA ILE A 172 3.42 15.20 -0.55
C ILE A 172 3.78 16.46 0.25
N SER A 173 3.05 17.56 0.03
CA SER A 173 3.32 18.85 0.69
C SER A 173 3.17 18.74 2.21
N THR A 174 2.11 18.06 2.66
CA THR A 174 1.86 17.86 4.11
C THR A 174 2.93 16.99 4.74
N ALA A 175 3.35 15.90 4.10
CA ALA A 175 4.41 15.02 4.59
C ALA A 175 5.77 15.74 4.65
N GLN A 176 6.11 16.54 3.63
CA GLN A 176 7.34 17.35 3.62
C GLN A 176 7.35 18.36 4.78
N ALA A 177 6.22 19.05 5.01
CA ALA A 177 6.10 20.01 6.10
C ALA A 177 6.15 19.33 7.49
N ARG A 178 5.47 18.18 7.64
CA ARG A 178 5.31 17.46 8.91
C ARG A 178 6.56 16.70 9.33
N TRP A 179 7.12 15.89 8.44
CA TRP A 179 8.16 14.90 8.79
C TRP A 179 9.55 15.29 8.31
N LYS A 180 9.65 16.10 7.24
CA LYS A 180 10.94 16.49 6.63
C LYS A 180 11.84 15.29 6.25
N CYS A 181 11.22 14.15 5.94
CA CYS A 181 11.88 12.93 5.51
C CYS A 181 11.76 12.74 3.98
N PRO A 182 12.60 11.89 3.37
CA PRO A 182 12.42 11.46 1.98
C PRO A 182 11.04 10.85 1.74
N ILE A 183 10.44 11.17 0.59
CA ILE A 183 9.20 10.57 0.12
C ILE A 183 9.52 9.74 -1.12
N LEU A 184 9.10 8.48 -1.10
CA LEU A 184 9.20 7.55 -2.22
C LEU A 184 7.78 7.24 -2.71
N ILE A 185 7.53 7.44 -4.00
CA ILE A 185 6.28 7.02 -4.64
C ILE A 185 6.61 5.85 -5.53
N TYR A 186 5.99 4.70 -5.30
CA TYR A 186 6.17 3.54 -6.16
C TYR A 186 4.93 3.29 -7.03
N THR A 187 5.18 2.83 -8.25
CA THR A 187 4.14 2.49 -9.20
C THR A 187 3.95 0.98 -9.25
N ASN A 188 2.78 0.54 -9.70
CA ASN A 188 2.59 -0.84 -10.09
C ASN A 188 3.54 -1.19 -11.26
N PRO A 189 3.93 -2.46 -11.44
CA PRO A 189 4.45 -2.94 -12.71
C PRO A 189 3.51 -2.62 -13.88
N TYR A 190 3.90 -2.96 -15.11
CA TYR A 190 3.12 -2.70 -16.31
C TYR A 190 1.60 -2.88 -16.09
N PHE A 191 0.87 -1.79 -16.28
CA PHE A 191 -0.57 -1.74 -16.07
C PHE A 191 -1.21 -1.12 -17.30
N ALA A 192 -1.97 -1.93 -18.04
CA ALA A 192 -2.52 -1.59 -19.36
C ALA A 192 -3.71 -0.63 -19.26
N ASN A 193 -3.50 0.58 -18.72
CA ASN A 193 -4.51 1.61 -18.54
C ASN A 193 -3.95 2.99 -18.95
N PRO A 194 -4.55 3.67 -19.96
CA PRO A 194 -4.07 4.98 -20.42
C PRO A 194 -4.06 6.07 -19.35
N LEU A 195 -5.05 6.09 -18.45
CA LEU A 195 -5.08 7.04 -17.33
C LEU A 195 -3.95 6.74 -16.35
N TYR A 196 -3.69 5.47 -16.03
CA TYR A 196 -2.57 5.11 -15.16
C TYR A 196 -1.22 5.57 -15.74
N LYS A 197 -1.03 5.46 -17.06
CA LYS A 197 0.16 6.02 -17.72
C LYS A 197 0.28 7.53 -17.45
N GLN A 198 -0.80 8.29 -17.60
CA GLN A 198 -0.80 9.73 -17.29
C GLN A 198 -0.54 10.00 -15.81
N MET A 199 -1.00 9.13 -14.90
CA MET A 199 -0.70 9.25 -13.48
C MET A 199 0.78 9.05 -13.18
N VAL A 200 1.44 8.08 -13.84
CA VAL A 200 2.89 7.88 -13.72
C VAL A 200 3.65 9.11 -14.23
N GLU A 201 3.28 9.63 -15.39
CA GLU A 201 3.85 10.87 -15.93
C GLU A 201 3.67 12.05 -14.95
N ARG A 202 2.47 12.18 -14.36
CA ARG A 202 2.16 13.18 -13.33
C ARG A 202 3.02 13.04 -12.08
N VAL A 203 3.33 11.83 -11.63
CA VAL A 203 4.24 11.60 -10.50
C VAL A 203 5.65 12.14 -10.82
N HIS A 204 6.15 11.97 -12.04
CA HIS A 204 7.44 12.54 -12.44
C HIS A 204 7.42 14.08 -12.45
N GLU A 205 6.34 14.69 -12.96
CA GLU A 205 6.15 16.16 -12.93
C GLU A 205 6.14 16.68 -11.49
N LEU A 206 5.41 16.02 -10.59
CA LEU A 206 5.34 16.37 -9.17
C LEU A 206 6.68 16.14 -8.46
N ALA A 207 7.40 15.08 -8.78
CA ALA A 207 8.73 14.82 -8.23
C ALA A 207 9.70 15.96 -8.56
N GLN A 208 9.68 16.47 -9.80
CA GLN A 208 10.50 17.63 -10.19
C GLN A 208 10.08 18.89 -9.42
N LYS A 209 8.78 19.18 -9.38
CA LYS A 209 8.24 20.35 -8.69
C LYS A 209 8.56 20.36 -7.20
N CYS A 210 8.34 19.24 -6.52
CA CYS A 210 8.49 19.08 -5.08
C CYS A 210 9.92 18.68 -4.67
N GLN A 211 10.86 18.61 -5.64
CA GLN A 211 12.26 18.22 -5.43
C GLN A 211 12.40 16.85 -4.73
N LEU A 212 11.52 15.92 -5.08
CA LEU A 212 11.62 14.53 -4.62
C LEU A 212 12.80 13.86 -5.33
N ARG A 213 13.59 13.08 -4.58
CA ARG A 213 14.66 12.27 -5.18
C ARG A 213 14.02 11.15 -6.00
N GLN A 214 14.30 11.14 -7.30
CA GLN A 214 14.00 10.00 -8.16
C GLN A 214 15.10 8.95 -7.93
N VAL A 215 14.69 7.76 -7.51
CA VAL A 215 15.54 6.57 -7.32
C VAL A 215 15.18 5.51 -8.31
#